data_AF-A0A8S3TLW4-F1
#
_entry.id   AF-A0A8S3TLW4-F1
#
_cell.length_a   1.000
_cell.length_b   1.000
_cell.length_c   1.000
_cell.angle_alpha   90.00
_cell.angle_beta   90.00
_cell.angle_gamma   90.00
#
_symmetry.space_group_name_H-M   'P 1'
#
loop_
_entity.id
_entity.type
_entity.pdbx_description
1 polymer ?
#
loop_
_entity_poly.entity_id
_entity_poly.type
_entity_poly.pdbx_seq_one_letter_code
_entity_poly.pdbx_strand_id
1 'polypeptide(L)'
;MSSLNYEDYLQKIWHDPKHAAAFTGSDKLYNIVKQEGKIKIGRHKIKQWLQDQDTYSLSRNNVHKFKKSRYVVDTIDSLWEMDLAQLDKFQTFNSGNKFLLFVIDCFSKFLWIQPIVDKTHTSVLNALKTIMSGNRKPSSIRSDLGKEFKNQYVRKYLSNQGINTYYSLNDTKCAIVERSIRSLKSILFRYFRHNQTYKYVNVLQDMVKGYNARPHRTLGGFAPFEVNKHNAGEVRLSAYLARNPKRREKKVVKKTNIKSRKKSFRYKVNDLVRLTFKRHPFQRGYLQKWTEEIFKISRRYFRQNLSLYKVVDLQNEEIEGTFQDSEVQKVRKDGDTIWKIEKVVKRRQKNGVKQVLVRWLGYPKKFDSWVPVSDIQKINNTISCNKTSFLFKMSIRMVLKSSDGSDLFEQNMAHDFTVQLDRQINLEAYWVVALTEIDITYKNSSKYIDDVYVYSNICEESFVGSSEKPILRKIYISKDATEAHVIRKMKHYRSHIIFNTPYYVPVRLGQLNQVHIYLKDDKGQPCSVINLEACVPF
;
A
#
# COMPACT_ATOMS: atom_id res chain seq x y z
N MET A 1 -28.67 -25.24 38.89
CA MET A 1 -27.75 -24.17 38.41
C MET A 1 -27.35 -24.49 36.98
N SER A 2 -28.01 -23.90 35.99
CA SER A 2 -27.61 -24.05 34.58
C SER A 2 -26.19 -23.51 34.42
N SER A 3 -25.26 -24.33 33.93
CA SER A 3 -23.92 -23.88 33.56
C SER A 3 -24.07 -22.70 32.59
N LEU A 4 -23.73 -21.48 33.03
CA LEU A 4 -23.68 -20.34 32.12
C LEU A 4 -22.80 -20.73 30.93
N ASN A 5 -23.35 -20.63 29.72
CA ASN A 5 -22.55 -20.77 28.52
C ASN A 5 -21.44 -19.71 28.57
N TYR A 6 -20.18 -20.15 28.48
CA TYR A 6 -19.04 -19.24 28.60
C TYR A 6 -19.03 -18.20 27.49
N GLU A 7 -19.61 -18.52 26.33
CA GLU A 7 -19.67 -17.63 25.18
C GLU A 7 -20.58 -16.43 25.45
N ASP A 8 -21.75 -16.66 26.05
CA ASP A 8 -22.69 -15.60 26.43
C ASP A 8 -22.09 -14.67 27.48
N TYR A 9 -21.40 -15.24 28.47
CA TYR A 9 -20.71 -14.45 29.49
C TYR A 9 -19.59 -13.59 28.88
N LEU A 10 -18.75 -14.16 28.01
CA LEU A 10 -17.70 -13.42 27.31
C LEU A 10 -18.30 -12.32 26.41
N GLN A 11 -19.39 -12.62 25.70
CA GLN A 11 -20.10 -11.66 24.86
C GLN A 11 -20.61 -10.48 25.69
N LYS A 12 -21.18 -10.74 26.88
CA LYS A 12 -21.67 -9.70 27.78
C LYS A 12 -20.55 -8.78 28.28
N ILE A 13 -19.47 -9.34 28.82
CA ILE A 13 -18.42 -8.53 29.48
C ILE A 13 -17.46 -7.84 28.49
N TRP A 14 -17.27 -8.41 27.30
CA TRP A 14 -16.28 -7.90 26.36
C TRP A 14 -16.82 -6.79 25.47
N HIS A 15 -18.14 -6.78 25.22
CA HIS A 15 -18.81 -5.73 24.44
C HIS A 15 -19.40 -4.61 25.32
N ASP A 16 -19.42 -4.76 26.65
CA ASP A 16 -19.82 -3.70 27.58
C ASP A 16 -18.66 -2.71 27.81
N PRO A 17 -18.73 -1.46 27.30
CA PRO A 17 -17.65 -0.47 27.44
C PRO A 17 -17.34 -0.08 28.89
N LYS A 18 -18.28 -0.29 29.82
CA LYS A 18 -18.08 0.02 31.24
C LYS A 18 -17.28 -1.06 31.96
N HIS A 19 -17.19 -2.25 31.38
CA HIS A 19 -16.50 -3.38 31.98
C HIS A 19 -14.98 -3.29 31.75
N ALA A 20 -14.16 -3.68 32.74
CA ALA A 20 -12.70 -3.69 32.58
C ALA A 20 -12.18 -4.62 31.48
N ALA A 21 -13.03 -5.57 31.05
CA ALA A 21 -12.74 -6.53 29.98
C ALA A 21 -13.02 -6.00 28.58
N ALA A 22 -13.68 -4.84 28.47
CA ALA A 22 -14.16 -4.24 27.23
C ALA A 22 -13.07 -4.18 26.15
N PHE A 23 -13.32 -4.84 25.02
CA PHE A 23 -12.46 -4.80 23.83
C PHE A 23 -10.98 -5.16 24.08
N THR A 24 -10.68 -5.84 25.19
CA THR A 24 -9.30 -6.16 25.57
C THR A 24 -8.75 -7.37 24.81
N GLY A 25 -7.42 -7.53 24.83
CA GLY A 25 -6.75 -8.71 24.26
C GLY A 25 -6.86 -9.96 25.12
N SER A 26 -6.57 -11.12 24.52
CA SER A 26 -6.76 -12.46 25.13
C SER A 26 -6.17 -12.62 26.53
N ASP A 27 -5.03 -11.98 26.79
CA ASP A 27 -4.29 -12.18 28.03
C ASP A 27 -4.92 -11.37 29.17
N LYS A 28 -5.33 -10.12 28.89
CA LYS A 28 -6.07 -9.29 29.83
C LYS A 28 -7.43 -9.90 30.13
N LEU A 29 -8.17 -10.31 29.10
CA LEU A 29 -9.47 -10.97 29.24
C LEU A 29 -9.36 -12.24 30.08
N TYR A 30 -8.35 -13.09 29.85
CA TYR A 30 -8.12 -14.28 30.66
C TYR A 30 -7.86 -13.96 32.14
N ASN A 31 -7.03 -12.96 32.42
CA ASN A 31 -6.73 -12.58 33.79
C ASN A 31 -7.97 -12.06 34.53
N ILE A 32 -8.79 -11.22 33.88
CA ILE A 32 -10.03 -10.69 34.45
C ILE A 32 -11.04 -11.80 34.72
N VAL A 33 -11.29 -12.68 33.74
CA VAL A 33 -12.20 -13.82 33.91
C VAL A 33 -11.72 -14.77 35.03
N LYS A 34 -10.40 -14.97 35.14
CA LYS A 34 -9.81 -15.78 36.22
C LYS A 34 -9.98 -15.12 37.59
N GLN A 35 -9.83 -13.80 37.67
CA GLN A 35 -10.02 -13.03 38.91
C GLN A 35 -11.48 -13.01 39.36
N GLU A 36 -12.43 -12.85 38.44
CA GLU A 36 -13.86 -12.89 38.77
C GLU A 36 -14.35 -14.26 39.23
N GLY A 37 -13.68 -15.34 38.81
CA GLY A 37 -13.98 -16.70 39.26
C GLY A 37 -15.34 -17.28 38.83
N LYS A 38 -16.17 -16.52 38.10
CA LYS A 38 -17.52 -16.91 37.66
C LYS A 38 -17.53 -18.13 36.72
N ILE A 39 -16.52 -18.25 35.86
CA ILE A 39 -16.38 -19.36 34.91
C ILE A 39 -14.93 -19.86 34.86
N LYS A 40 -14.75 -21.18 34.90
CA LYS A 40 -13.45 -21.82 34.70
C LYS A 40 -13.21 -22.07 33.21
N ILE A 41 -12.47 -21.17 32.57
CA ILE A 41 -12.13 -21.27 31.15
C ILE A 41 -10.62 -21.15 30.93
N GLY A 42 -10.08 -21.96 30.02
CA GLY A 42 -8.67 -21.89 29.64
C GLY A 42 -8.40 -20.77 28.64
N ARG A 43 -7.20 -20.18 28.69
CA ARG A 43 -6.73 -19.14 27.76
C ARG A 43 -6.88 -19.51 26.27
N HIS A 44 -6.79 -20.80 25.94
CA HIS A 44 -6.99 -21.28 24.57
C HIS A 44 -8.42 -21.05 24.06
N LYS A 45 -9.44 -21.34 24.88
CA LYS A 45 -10.84 -21.14 24.51
C LYS A 45 -11.17 -19.65 24.37
N ILE A 46 -10.71 -18.81 25.30
CA ILE A 46 -10.85 -17.35 25.19
C ILE A 46 -10.23 -16.82 23.90
N LYS A 47 -9.02 -17.30 23.56
CA LYS A 47 -8.35 -16.90 22.32
C LYS A 47 -9.10 -17.38 21.08
N GLN A 48 -9.71 -18.55 21.10
CA GLN A 48 -10.57 -19.03 20.01
C GLN A 48 -11.80 -18.13 19.88
N TRP A 49 -12.53 -17.89 20.97
CA TRP A 49 -13.70 -17.02 20.98
C TRP A 49 -13.39 -15.60 20.46
N LEU A 50 -12.26 -15.01 20.88
CA LEU A 50 -11.83 -13.70 20.36
C LEU A 50 -11.49 -13.72 18.87
N GLN A 51 -11.04 -14.84 18.30
CA GLN A 51 -10.78 -14.93 16.86
C GLN A 51 -12.06 -14.78 16.02
N ASP A 52 -13.20 -15.07 16.62
CA ASP A 52 -14.51 -15.05 15.96
C ASP A 52 -15.14 -13.64 16.03
N GLN A 53 -14.65 -12.81 16.96
CA GLN A 53 -15.02 -11.39 17.07
C GLN A 53 -14.30 -10.56 15.99
N ASP A 54 -15.05 -9.97 15.06
CA ASP A 54 -14.49 -9.16 13.97
C ASP A 54 -13.70 -7.95 14.48
N THR A 55 -14.22 -7.24 15.48
CA THR A 55 -13.55 -6.07 16.09
C THR A 55 -12.16 -6.41 16.62
N TYR A 56 -12.00 -7.59 17.23
CA TYR A 56 -10.69 -8.06 17.68
C TYR A 56 -9.82 -8.56 16.52
N SER A 57 -10.39 -9.38 15.64
CA SER A 57 -9.61 -10.04 14.59
C SER A 57 -9.04 -9.06 13.56
N LEU A 58 -9.77 -7.98 13.25
CA LEU A 58 -9.41 -6.95 12.26
C LEU A 58 -8.36 -5.95 12.75
N SER A 59 -8.35 -5.65 14.07
CA SER A 59 -7.45 -4.68 14.70
C SER A 59 -6.17 -5.32 15.26
N ARG A 60 -6.09 -6.66 15.26
CA ARG A 60 -5.00 -7.40 15.87
C ARG A 60 -3.64 -6.98 15.34
N ASN A 61 -2.68 -6.78 16.23
CA ASN A 61 -1.30 -6.47 15.85
C ASN A 61 -0.69 -7.58 15.00
N ASN A 62 -0.14 -7.20 13.85
CA ASN A 62 0.66 -8.06 12.98
C ASN A 62 2.16 -7.88 13.27
N VAL A 63 2.93 -8.96 13.08
CA VAL A 63 4.39 -8.93 13.23
C VAL A 63 4.99 -8.53 11.89
N HIS A 64 5.63 -7.35 11.83
CA HIS A 64 6.23 -6.87 10.58
C HIS A 64 7.67 -7.34 10.36
N LYS A 65 8.43 -7.56 11.45
CA LYS A 65 9.80 -8.05 11.40
C LYS A 65 9.79 -9.57 11.52
N PHE A 66 9.77 -10.25 10.38
CA PHE A 66 9.85 -11.70 10.31
C PHE A 66 10.89 -12.13 9.27
N LYS A 67 11.35 -13.38 9.40
CA LYS A 67 12.34 -13.96 8.50
C LYS A 67 11.70 -14.20 7.14
N LYS A 68 12.16 -13.49 6.11
CA LYS A 68 11.75 -13.71 4.72
C LYS A 68 12.61 -14.78 4.05
N SER A 69 12.08 -15.37 2.97
CA SER A 69 12.86 -16.25 2.10
C SER A 69 14.05 -15.47 1.54
N ARG A 70 15.24 -16.06 1.59
CA ARG A 70 16.45 -15.55 0.94
C ARG A 70 16.31 -15.70 -0.57
N TYR A 71 16.79 -14.70 -1.31
CA TYR A 71 16.98 -14.81 -2.75
C TYR A 71 18.20 -15.69 -3.02
N VAL A 72 17.97 -16.93 -3.42
CA VAL A 72 19.01 -17.84 -3.86
C VAL A 72 18.93 -17.88 -5.38
N VAL A 73 20.05 -17.56 -6.00
CA VAL A 73 20.21 -17.51 -7.46
C VAL A 73 21.29 -18.51 -7.79
N ASP A 74 21.10 -19.25 -8.88
CA ASP A 74 21.96 -20.38 -9.18
C ASP A 74 23.34 -19.88 -9.59
N THR A 75 23.49 -19.29 -10.76
CA THR A 75 24.78 -18.85 -11.32
C THR A 75 24.67 -17.46 -11.97
N ILE A 76 25.80 -16.96 -12.45
CA ILE A 76 25.88 -15.73 -13.25
C ILE A 76 24.87 -15.77 -14.39
N ASP A 77 24.14 -14.66 -14.58
CA ASP A 77 23.12 -14.52 -15.63
C ASP A 77 21.91 -15.47 -15.53
N SER A 78 21.76 -16.24 -14.45
CA SER A 78 20.54 -17.05 -14.28
C SER A 78 19.31 -16.19 -14.01
N LEU A 79 19.46 -15.05 -13.31
CA LEU A 79 18.38 -14.12 -13.02
C LEU A 79 18.87 -12.68 -13.00
N TRP A 80 18.33 -11.84 -13.88
CA TRP A 80 18.46 -10.39 -13.77
C TRP A 80 17.19 -9.77 -13.15
N GLU A 81 17.37 -8.68 -12.41
CA GLU A 81 16.29 -7.82 -11.94
C GLU A 81 16.32 -6.47 -12.66
N MET A 82 15.15 -5.90 -12.92
CA MET A 82 15.02 -4.55 -13.46
C MET A 82 14.03 -3.69 -12.69
N ASP A 83 14.32 -2.39 -12.64
CA ASP A 83 13.48 -1.36 -12.01
C ASP A 83 13.83 0.03 -12.58
N LEU A 84 12.93 1.00 -12.41
CA LEU A 84 13.10 2.38 -12.85
C LEU A 84 13.27 3.34 -11.67
N ALA A 85 14.36 4.10 -11.70
CA ALA A 85 14.57 5.20 -10.79
C ALA A 85 14.15 6.54 -11.43
N GLN A 86 13.22 7.25 -10.79
CA GLN A 86 12.81 8.60 -11.20
C GLN A 86 13.83 9.66 -10.74
N LEU A 87 14.19 10.56 -11.68
CA LEU A 87 15.09 11.71 -11.56
C LEU A 87 14.62 12.89 -12.44
N ASP A 88 13.33 12.96 -12.74
CA ASP A 88 12.64 13.98 -13.53
C ASP A 88 12.95 15.42 -13.11
N LYS A 89 13.14 15.66 -11.81
CA LYS A 89 13.55 16.97 -11.28
C LYS A 89 14.85 17.52 -11.89
N PHE A 90 15.70 16.67 -12.45
CA PHE A 90 16.99 17.05 -13.03
C PHE A 90 17.00 16.98 -14.57
N GLN A 91 15.86 16.76 -15.22
CA GLN A 91 15.77 16.52 -16.67
C GLN A 91 16.37 17.66 -17.52
N THR A 92 16.22 18.90 -17.07
CA THR A 92 16.64 20.12 -17.80
C THR A 92 18.16 20.17 -17.97
N PHE A 93 18.91 19.59 -17.04
CA PHE A 93 20.36 19.52 -17.08
C PHE A 93 20.89 18.28 -17.82
N ASN A 94 20.01 17.32 -18.13
CA ASN A 94 20.38 15.96 -18.54
C ASN A 94 19.74 15.54 -19.86
N SER A 95 19.65 16.48 -20.81
CA SER A 95 19.13 16.23 -22.17
C SER A 95 17.73 15.59 -22.17
N GLY A 96 16.87 15.98 -21.21
CA GLY A 96 15.50 15.47 -21.11
C GLY A 96 15.36 14.09 -20.45
N ASN A 97 16.45 13.47 -19.98
CA ASN A 97 16.36 12.18 -19.28
C ASN A 97 15.67 12.31 -17.93
N LYS A 98 14.51 11.66 -17.79
CA LYS A 98 13.66 11.70 -16.58
C LYS A 98 13.85 10.48 -15.69
N PHE A 99 14.27 9.35 -16.26
CA PHE A 99 14.38 8.09 -15.55
C PHE A 99 15.72 7.40 -15.83
N LEU A 100 16.10 6.51 -14.92
CA LEU A 100 17.21 5.58 -15.09
C LEU A 100 16.67 4.17 -15.03
N LEU A 101 16.86 3.40 -16.09
CA LEU A 101 16.63 1.96 -16.11
C LEU A 101 17.79 1.25 -15.45
N PHE A 102 17.53 0.62 -14.31
CA PHE A 102 18.49 -0.24 -13.64
C PHE A 102 18.24 -1.68 -14.05
N VAL A 103 19.30 -2.39 -14.44
CA VAL A 103 19.30 -3.84 -14.68
C VAL A 103 20.46 -4.42 -13.91
N ILE A 104 20.22 -5.43 -13.08
CA ILE A 104 21.27 -6.04 -12.24
C ILE A 104 21.25 -7.55 -12.36
N ASP A 105 22.42 -8.17 -12.50
CA ASP A 105 22.56 -9.60 -12.29
C ASP A 105 22.43 -9.93 -10.80
N CYS A 106 21.43 -10.74 -10.45
CA CYS A 106 21.16 -11.08 -9.07
C CYS A 106 22.24 -11.97 -8.44
N PHE A 107 23.04 -12.68 -9.23
CA PHE A 107 24.16 -13.46 -8.71
C PHE A 107 25.38 -12.58 -8.49
N SER A 108 25.96 -12.02 -9.56
CA SER A 108 27.21 -11.25 -9.50
C SER A 108 27.06 -9.84 -8.94
N LYS A 109 25.83 -9.33 -8.81
CA LYS A 109 25.52 -7.92 -8.50
C LYS A 109 26.05 -6.93 -9.54
N PHE A 110 26.40 -7.41 -10.74
CA PHE A 110 26.85 -6.54 -11.81
C PHE A 110 25.68 -5.70 -12.29
N LEU A 111 25.87 -4.38 -12.31
CA LEU A 111 24.83 -3.40 -12.56
C LEU A 111 25.05 -2.73 -13.92
N TRP A 112 23.97 -2.65 -14.69
CA TRP A 112 23.84 -1.83 -15.89
C TRP A 112 22.81 -0.74 -15.64
N ILE A 113 23.07 0.45 -16.20
CA ILE A 113 22.15 1.57 -16.09
C ILE A 113 22.07 2.31 -17.42
N GLN A 114 20.86 2.58 -17.86
CA GLN A 114 20.61 3.40 -19.04
C GLN A 114 19.66 4.56 -18.69
N PRO A 115 20.03 5.82 -19.00
CA PRO A 115 19.10 6.94 -18.88
C PRO A 115 18.04 6.86 -19.98
N ILE A 116 16.79 7.17 -19.62
CA ILE A 116 15.66 7.21 -20.55
C ILE A 116 14.80 8.47 -20.30
N VAL A 117 14.18 8.95 -21.37
CA VAL A 117 13.37 10.18 -21.38
C VAL A 117 11.96 9.98 -20.84
N ASP A 118 11.38 8.79 -21.03
CA ASP A 118 10.03 8.45 -20.62
C ASP A 118 9.89 6.95 -20.29
N LYS A 119 8.69 6.55 -19.86
CA LYS A 119 8.35 5.16 -19.54
C LYS A 119 7.72 4.41 -20.71
N THR A 120 7.83 4.94 -21.93
CA THR A 120 7.22 4.29 -23.09
C THR A 120 7.94 2.97 -23.40
N HIS A 121 7.21 2.04 -24.00
CA HIS A 121 7.77 0.74 -24.36
C HIS A 121 8.94 0.87 -25.35
N THR A 122 8.95 1.88 -26.23
CA THR A 122 10.04 2.16 -27.17
C THR A 122 11.31 2.58 -26.44
N SER A 123 11.23 3.54 -25.51
CA SER A 123 12.36 3.98 -24.68
C SER A 123 12.95 2.84 -23.87
N VAL A 124 12.10 2.06 -23.21
CA VAL A 124 12.53 0.89 -22.41
C VAL A 124 13.17 -0.18 -23.28
N LEU A 125 12.59 -0.49 -24.45
CA LEU A 125 13.15 -1.47 -25.38
C LEU A 125 14.51 -1.05 -25.94
N ASN A 126 14.67 0.21 -26.32
CA ASN A 126 15.94 0.71 -26.82
C ASN A 126 17.01 0.61 -25.73
N ALA A 127 16.68 0.98 -24.49
CA ALA A 127 17.59 0.82 -23.36
C ALA A 127 17.96 -0.65 -23.09
N LEU A 128 16.99 -1.57 -23.14
CA LEU A 128 17.25 -3.00 -22.98
C LEU A 128 18.13 -3.56 -24.09
N LYS A 129 17.89 -3.16 -25.35
CA LYS A 129 18.74 -3.54 -26.50
C LYS A 129 20.17 -3.06 -26.32
N THR A 130 20.38 -1.84 -25.83
CA THR A 130 21.71 -1.31 -25.52
C THR A 130 22.39 -2.10 -24.41
N ILE A 131 21.66 -2.49 -23.36
CA ILE A 131 22.23 -3.30 -22.27
C ILE A 131 22.57 -4.72 -22.75
N MET A 132 21.73 -5.31 -23.59
CA MET A 132 21.86 -6.68 -24.10
C MET A 132 22.71 -6.80 -25.37
N SER A 133 23.27 -5.71 -25.89
CA SER A 133 24.22 -5.75 -27.01
C SER A 133 25.59 -6.28 -26.59
N GLY A 134 25.90 -6.28 -25.28
CA GLY A 134 27.11 -6.88 -24.74
C GLY A 134 27.06 -8.41 -24.69
N ASN A 135 28.15 -9.01 -24.18
CA ASN A 135 28.34 -10.46 -24.17
C ASN A 135 27.52 -11.23 -23.13
N ARG A 136 26.72 -10.55 -22.30
CA ARG A 136 25.95 -11.16 -21.21
C ARG A 136 24.46 -11.11 -21.52
N LYS A 137 23.77 -12.24 -21.33
CA LYS A 137 22.32 -12.37 -21.50
C LYS A 137 21.74 -13.28 -20.42
N PRO A 138 20.62 -12.91 -19.79
CA PRO A 138 20.07 -13.71 -18.71
C PRO A 138 19.20 -14.86 -19.21
N SER A 139 19.14 -15.95 -18.45
CA SER A 139 18.09 -16.97 -18.64
C SER A 139 16.71 -16.44 -18.25
N SER A 140 16.67 -15.55 -17.26
CA SER A 140 15.43 -15.04 -16.68
C SER A 140 15.54 -13.59 -16.24
N ILE A 141 14.46 -12.84 -16.40
CA ILE A 141 14.32 -11.46 -15.94
C ILE A 141 13.16 -11.35 -14.97
N ARG A 142 13.36 -10.63 -13.87
CA ARG A 142 12.30 -10.26 -12.94
C ARG A 142 12.13 -8.73 -12.86
N SER A 143 10.90 -8.27 -13.01
CA SER A 143 10.51 -6.87 -12.75
C SER A 143 9.36 -6.79 -11.76
N ASP A 144 8.99 -5.57 -11.37
CA ASP A 144 7.71 -5.34 -10.73
C ASP A 144 6.56 -5.37 -11.77
N LEU A 145 5.33 -5.16 -11.30
CA LEU A 145 4.12 -5.10 -12.16
C LEU A 145 3.95 -3.75 -12.88
N GLY A 146 5.01 -2.94 -13.01
CA GLY A 146 4.99 -1.69 -13.75
C GLY A 146 4.50 -1.90 -15.19
N LYS A 147 3.66 -0.99 -15.69
CA LYS A 147 3.11 -1.05 -17.05
C LYS A 147 4.22 -0.91 -18.11
N GLU A 148 5.29 -0.22 -17.77
CA GLU A 148 6.52 -0.09 -18.56
C GLU A 148 7.18 -1.44 -18.87
N PHE A 149 7.05 -2.43 -17.98
CA PHE A 149 7.63 -3.76 -18.14
C PHE A 149 6.60 -4.81 -18.55
N LYS A 150 5.38 -4.71 -18.01
CA LYS A 150 4.24 -5.60 -18.32
C LYS A 150 3.49 -5.12 -19.57
N ASN A 151 4.18 -4.99 -20.69
CA ASN A 151 3.57 -4.73 -22.00
C ASN A 151 3.93 -5.80 -23.04
N GLN A 152 3.13 -5.88 -24.10
CA GLN A 152 3.29 -6.91 -25.13
C GLN A 152 4.61 -6.80 -25.91
N TYR A 153 5.13 -5.59 -26.10
CA TYR A 153 6.34 -5.34 -26.90
C TYR A 153 7.60 -5.80 -26.18
N VAL A 154 7.74 -5.44 -24.89
CA VAL A 154 8.85 -5.88 -24.03
C VAL A 154 8.79 -7.41 -23.86
N ARG A 155 7.61 -7.97 -23.61
CA ARG A 155 7.44 -9.42 -23.49
C ARG A 155 7.82 -10.15 -24.78
N LYS A 156 7.39 -9.65 -25.94
CA LYS A 156 7.72 -10.23 -27.25
C LYS A 156 9.23 -10.17 -27.53
N TYR A 157 9.86 -9.04 -27.25
CA TYR A 157 11.32 -8.90 -27.42
C TYR A 157 12.10 -9.89 -26.54
N LEU A 158 11.77 -9.98 -25.25
CA LEU A 158 12.44 -10.90 -24.33
C LEU A 158 12.21 -12.37 -24.70
N SER A 159 10.98 -12.71 -25.10
CA SER A 159 10.65 -14.06 -25.59
C SER A 159 11.45 -14.42 -26.84
N ASN A 160 11.58 -13.48 -27.79
CA ASN A 160 12.39 -13.69 -29.01
C ASN A 160 13.88 -13.87 -28.71
N GLN A 161 14.37 -13.36 -27.58
CA GLN A 161 15.74 -13.59 -27.10
C GLN A 161 15.87 -14.88 -26.27
N GLY A 162 14.79 -15.67 -26.11
CA GLY A 162 14.78 -16.87 -25.28
C GLY A 162 14.81 -16.60 -23.77
N ILE A 163 14.39 -15.40 -23.34
CA ILE A 163 14.48 -14.96 -21.94
C ILE A 163 13.13 -15.12 -21.24
N ASN A 164 13.11 -15.87 -20.13
CA ASN A 164 11.92 -16.06 -19.32
C ASN A 164 11.62 -14.80 -18.47
N THR A 165 10.39 -14.29 -18.52
CA THR A 165 10.00 -13.07 -17.77
C THR A 165 9.12 -13.40 -16.57
N TYR A 166 9.47 -12.88 -15.40
CA TYR A 166 8.74 -13.03 -14.14
C TYR A 166 8.37 -11.66 -13.55
N TYR A 167 7.23 -11.58 -12.87
CA TYR A 167 6.78 -10.37 -12.19
C TYR A 167 6.68 -10.60 -10.69
N SER A 168 7.20 -9.67 -9.89
CA SER A 168 7.12 -9.76 -8.43
C SER A 168 5.75 -9.29 -7.92
N LEU A 169 4.99 -10.22 -7.34
CA LEU A 169 3.65 -9.98 -6.79
C LEU A 169 3.68 -9.56 -5.30
N ASN A 170 4.68 -10.05 -4.56
CA ASN A 170 4.82 -9.82 -3.12
C ASN A 170 5.44 -8.44 -2.79
N ASP A 171 5.27 -7.97 -1.55
CA ASP A 171 5.74 -6.65 -1.07
C ASP A 171 7.24 -6.39 -1.20
N THR A 172 8.08 -7.42 -1.12
CA THR A 172 9.49 -7.29 -1.45
C THR A 172 9.66 -7.47 -2.95
N LYS A 173 9.28 -6.44 -3.69
CA LYS A 173 9.51 -6.37 -5.13
C LYS A 173 10.99 -6.12 -5.37
N CYS A 174 11.59 -6.89 -6.28
CA CYS A 174 12.97 -6.78 -6.76
C CYS A 174 13.99 -6.20 -5.76
N ALA A 175 14.17 -6.84 -4.61
CA ALA A 175 14.91 -6.25 -3.49
C ALA A 175 16.40 -6.01 -3.78
N ILE A 176 16.98 -6.72 -4.77
CA ILE A 176 18.40 -6.58 -5.10
C ILE A 176 18.59 -5.29 -5.92
N VAL A 177 17.77 -5.06 -6.95
CA VAL A 177 17.83 -3.83 -7.75
C VAL A 177 17.45 -2.60 -6.93
N GLU A 178 16.42 -2.67 -6.08
CA GLU A 178 16.04 -1.56 -5.18
C GLU A 178 17.21 -1.14 -4.28
N ARG A 179 17.97 -2.13 -3.76
CA ARG A 179 19.15 -1.85 -2.93
C ARG A 179 20.25 -1.17 -3.74
N SER A 180 20.46 -1.57 -4.99
CA SER A 180 21.45 -0.96 -5.88
C SER A 180 21.06 0.45 -6.30
N ILE A 181 19.77 0.69 -6.57
CA ILE A 181 19.22 2.04 -6.80
C ILE A 181 19.56 2.95 -5.63
N ARG A 182 19.31 2.51 -4.39
CA ARG A 182 19.65 3.30 -3.20
C ARG A 182 21.15 3.61 -3.12
N SER A 183 22.01 2.61 -3.34
CA SER A 183 23.46 2.80 -3.29
C SER A 183 23.93 3.81 -4.34
N LEU A 184 23.48 3.66 -5.59
CA LEU A 184 23.92 4.56 -6.66
C LEU A 184 23.34 5.96 -6.51
N LYS A 185 22.06 6.11 -6.13
CA LYS A 185 21.49 7.43 -5.82
C LYS A 185 22.30 8.12 -4.71
N SER A 186 22.74 7.39 -3.69
CA SER A 186 23.59 7.99 -2.65
C SER A 186 24.94 8.48 -3.19
N ILE A 187 25.54 7.80 -4.17
CA ILE A 187 26.79 8.24 -4.81
C ILE A 187 26.51 9.48 -5.67
N LEU A 188 25.45 9.42 -6.48
CA LEU A 188 25.03 10.48 -7.38
C LEU A 188 24.76 11.79 -6.63
N PHE A 189 24.03 11.75 -5.52
CA PHE A 189 23.73 12.94 -4.73
C PHE A 189 24.96 13.52 -4.01
N ARG A 190 25.94 12.68 -3.66
CA ARG A 190 27.23 13.18 -3.15
C ARG A 190 28.02 13.89 -4.25
N TYR A 191 28.02 13.33 -5.46
CA TYR A 191 28.61 13.97 -6.63
C TYR A 191 27.94 15.32 -6.92
N PHE A 192 26.60 15.39 -6.87
CA PHE A 192 25.87 16.66 -7.04
C PHE A 192 26.29 17.71 -6.03
N ARG A 193 26.42 17.32 -4.76
CA ARG A 193 26.86 18.23 -3.69
C ARG A 193 28.32 18.65 -3.82
N HIS A 194 29.21 17.77 -4.26
CA HIS A 194 30.62 18.11 -4.41
C HIS A 194 30.84 19.03 -5.61
N ASN A 195 30.26 18.68 -6.76
CA ASN A 195 30.51 19.37 -8.03
C ASN A 195 29.49 20.46 -8.34
N GLN A 196 28.56 20.74 -7.40
CA GLN A 196 27.53 21.77 -7.52
C GLN A 196 26.79 21.73 -8.86
N THR A 197 26.51 20.53 -9.35
CA THR A 197 25.91 20.28 -10.66
C THR A 197 24.86 19.20 -10.56
N TYR A 198 23.83 19.30 -11.40
CA TYR A 198 22.85 18.23 -11.59
C TYR A 198 23.08 17.45 -12.88
N LYS A 199 24.13 17.78 -13.67
CA LYS A 199 24.51 17.05 -14.88
C LYS A 199 25.17 15.72 -14.51
N TYR A 200 24.50 14.62 -14.82
CA TYR A 200 24.99 13.26 -14.52
C TYR A 200 25.15 12.36 -15.74
N VAL A 201 24.47 12.63 -16.86
CA VAL A 201 24.47 11.71 -18.01
C VAL A 201 25.89 11.37 -18.48
N ASN A 202 26.78 12.36 -18.52
CA ASN A 202 28.16 12.20 -18.99
C ASN A 202 29.03 11.36 -18.03
N VAL A 203 28.73 11.37 -16.73
CA VAL A 203 29.50 10.66 -15.70
C VAL A 203 28.83 9.37 -15.24
N LEU A 204 27.60 9.11 -15.69
CA LEU A 204 26.79 7.99 -15.22
C LEU A 204 27.49 6.65 -15.45
N GLN A 205 28.04 6.45 -16.66
CA GLN A 205 28.71 5.18 -16.99
C GLN A 205 30.00 5.00 -16.18
N ASP A 206 30.72 6.07 -15.86
CA ASP A 206 31.91 5.98 -15.00
C ASP A 206 31.54 5.70 -13.54
N MET A 207 30.41 6.24 -13.05
CA MET A 207 29.87 5.85 -11.75
C MET A 207 29.45 4.38 -11.71
N VAL A 208 28.88 3.85 -12.79
CA VAL A 208 28.51 2.43 -12.91
C VAL A 208 29.75 1.54 -12.94
N LYS A 209 30.79 1.89 -13.71
CA LYS A 209 32.09 1.22 -13.68
C LYS A 209 32.67 1.23 -12.27
N GLY A 210 32.66 2.39 -11.61
CA GLY A 210 33.11 2.54 -10.23
C GLY A 210 32.30 1.72 -9.23
N TYR A 211 30.99 1.53 -9.44
CA TYR A 211 30.17 0.61 -8.65
C TYR A 211 30.59 -0.84 -8.88
N ASN A 212 30.69 -1.26 -10.14
CA ASN A 212 31.02 -2.63 -10.51
C ASN A 212 32.44 -3.03 -10.10
N ALA A 213 33.36 -2.06 -9.97
CA ALA A 213 34.73 -2.24 -9.49
C ALA A 213 34.87 -2.37 -7.95
N ARG A 214 33.81 -2.08 -7.18
CA ARG A 214 33.90 -2.08 -5.71
C ARG A 214 33.65 -3.47 -5.12
N PRO A 215 34.53 -3.98 -4.26
CA PRO A 215 34.30 -5.16 -3.43
C PRO A 215 32.96 -5.16 -2.70
N HIS A 216 32.17 -6.22 -2.87
CA HIS A 216 30.90 -6.40 -2.17
C HIS A 216 31.00 -7.49 -1.09
N ARG A 217 30.65 -7.13 0.16
CA ARG A 217 30.63 -8.09 1.28
C ARG A 217 29.70 -9.29 1.04
N THR A 218 28.63 -9.11 0.27
CA THR A 218 27.70 -10.21 -0.07
C THR A 218 28.29 -11.21 -1.08
N LEU A 219 29.33 -10.81 -1.80
CA LEU A 219 30.05 -11.64 -2.76
C LEU A 219 31.30 -12.26 -2.14
N GLY A 220 31.52 -12.14 -0.83
CA GLY A 220 32.74 -12.63 -0.19
C GLY A 220 33.95 -11.72 -0.35
N GLY A 221 33.76 -10.46 -0.79
CA GLY A 221 34.86 -9.51 -1.01
C GLY A 221 35.19 -9.29 -2.49
N PHE A 222 34.69 -10.13 -3.39
CA PHE A 222 34.80 -9.89 -4.83
C PHE A 222 34.03 -8.64 -5.25
N ALA A 223 34.57 -7.92 -6.22
CA ALA A 223 33.86 -6.87 -6.93
C ALA A 223 32.92 -7.48 -7.98
N PRO A 224 31.76 -6.87 -8.29
CA PRO A 224 30.84 -7.38 -9.29
C PRO A 224 31.44 -7.70 -10.66
N PHE A 225 32.47 -6.96 -11.09
CA PHE A 225 33.15 -7.19 -12.38
C PHE A 225 34.06 -8.43 -12.39
N GLU A 226 34.55 -8.86 -11.22
CA GLU A 226 35.48 -10.00 -11.10
C GLU A 226 34.74 -11.34 -11.14
N VAL A 227 33.42 -11.32 -10.87
CA VAL A 227 32.61 -12.53 -10.83
C VAL A 227 32.32 -13.04 -12.24
N ASN A 228 32.69 -14.28 -12.49
CA ASN A 228 32.58 -14.98 -13.76
C ASN A 228 32.17 -16.45 -13.53
N LYS A 229 32.04 -17.23 -14.61
CA LYS A 229 31.61 -18.64 -14.52
C LYS A 229 32.59 -19.53 -13.75
N HIS A 230 33.90 -19.21 -13.77
CA HIS A 230 34.94 -20.01 -13.12
C HIS A 230 34.92 -19.84 -11.59
N ASN A 231 34.75 -18.62 -11.09
CA ASN A 231 34.67 -18.34 -9.65
C ASN A 231 33.24 -18.40 -9.07
N ALA A 232 32.22 -18.67 -9.89
CA ALA A 232 30.83 -18.75 -9.43
C ALA A 232 30.63 -19.77 -8.29
N GLY A 233 31.35 -20.90 -8.30
CA GLY A 233 31.30 -21.88 -7.22
C GLY A 233 31.70 -21.29 -5.85
N GLU A 234 32.82 -20.57 -5.83
CA GLU A 234 33.35 -19.91 -4.63
C GLU A 234 32.45 -18.78 -4.14
N VAL A 235 31.99 -17.93 -5.06
CA VAL A 235 31.05 -16.84 -4.76
C VAL A 235 29.75 -17.41 -4.16
N ARG A 236 29.24 -18.52 -4.73
CA ARG A 236 28.04 -19.19 -4.23
C ARG A 236 28.25 -19.75 -2.83
N LEU A 237 29.38 -20.41 -2.59
CA LEU A 237 29.76 -20.94 -1.28
C LEU A 237 29.77 -19.80 -0.26
N SER A 238 30.49 -18.72 -0.54
CA SER A 238 30.61 -17.55 0.34
C SER A 238 29.27 -16.81 0.57
N ALA A 239 28.49 -16.60 -0.48
CA ALA A 239 27.25 -15.81 -0.44
C ALA A 239 26.10 -16.55 0.26
N TYR A 240 25.98 -17.87 0.05
CA TYR A 240 24.79 -18.64 0.44
C TYR A 240 25.04 -19.73 1.49
N LEU A 241 26.18 -20.41 1.44
CA LEU A 241 26.43 -21.65 2.18
C LEU A 241 27.33 -21.44 3.42
N ALA A 242 28.42 -20.69 3.28
CA ALA A 242 29.42 -20.44 4.31
C ALA A 242 28.96 -19.43 5.38
N ARG A 243 27.86 -18.70 5.14
CA ARG A 243 27.19 -17.81 6.12
C ARG A 243 26.47 -18.54 7.26
N ASN A 244 26.82 -19.81 7.52
CA ASN A 244 26.68 -20.30 8.88
C ASN A 244 27.64 -19.46 9.72
N PRO A 245 27.17 -18.63 10.67
CA PRO A 245 28.11 -18.04 11.62
C PRO A 245 28.92 -19.21 12.15
N LYS A 246 30.27 -19.08 12.19
CA LYS A 246 31.12 -20.00 12.96
C LYS A 246 30.31 -20.30 14.20
N ARG A 247 29.82 -21.55 14.32
CA ARG A 247 29.15 -21.98 15.56
C ARG A 247 30.19 -21.61 16.59
N ARG A 248 29.96 -20.55 17.39
CA ARG A 248 30.65 -20.43 18.68
C ARG A 248 30.54 -21.84 19.23
N GLU A 249 31.67 -22.52 19.39
CA GLU A 249 31.71 -23.89 19.85
C GLU A 249 30.81 -23.94 21.06
N LYS A 250 29.59 -24.45 20.88
CA LYS A 250 28.68 -24.59 21.99
C LYS A 250 29.34 -25.71 22.77
N LYS A 251 29.95 -25.37 23.91
CA LYS A 251 30.41 -26.33 24.91
C LYS A 251 29.42 -27.48 24.91
N VAL A 252 29.93 -28.68 24.69
CA VAL A 252 29.17 -29.92 24.53
C VAL A 252 28.38 -30.15 25.81
N VAL A 253 27.17 -29.60 25.88
CA VAL A 253 26.18 -30.01 26.86
C VAL A 253 25.57 -31.28 26.31
N LYS A 254 25.74 -32.38 27.06
CA LYS A 254 25.30 -33.73 26.73
C LYS A 254 23.92 -33.71 26.08
N LYS A 255 23.82 -34.29 24.88
CA LYS A 255 22.57 -34.48 24.14
C LYS A 255 21.59 -35.29 25.00
N THR A 256 20.64 -34.63 25.64
CA THR A 256 19.35 -35.27 25.89
C THR A 256 18.66 -35.45 24.53
N ASN A 257 17.97 -36.58 24.35
CA ASN A 257 17.25 -36.94 23.14
C ASN A 257 16.13 -35.93 22.82
N ILE A 258 16.48 -34.76 22.28
CA ILE A 258 15.53 -33.85 21.67
C ILE A 258 15.18 -34.45 20.32
N LYS A 259 14.15 -35.31 20.29
CA LYS A 259 13.47 -35.71 19.04
C LYS A 259 13.24 -34.44 18.24
N SER A 260 13.88 -34.31 17.08
CA SER A 260 13.74 -33.13 16.22
C SER A 260 12.26 -32.97 15.89
N ARG A 261 11.58 -32.03 16.54
CA ARG A 261 10.15 -31.82 16.38
C ARG A 261 9.90 -31.56 14.88
N LYS A 262 9.24 -32.50 14.18
CA LYS A 262 8.95 -32.37 12.75
C LYS A 262 8.27 -31.02 12.53
N LYS A 263 8.76 -30.24 11.56
CA LYS A 263 8.19 -28.92 11.27
C LYS A 263 6.76 -29.09 10.79
N SER A 264 5.83 -28.50 11.53
CA SER A 264 4.40 -28.54 11.21
C SER A 264 3.94 -27.18 10.70
N PHE A 265 3.08 -27.19 9.69
CA PHE A 265 2.36 -25.98 9.28
C PHE A 265 1.45 -25.49 10.42
N ARG A 266 1.39 -24.17 10.60
CA ARG A 266 0.50 -23.55 11.58
C ARG A 266 -0.96 -23.64 11.14
N TYR A 267 -1.21 -23.55 9.83
CA TYR A 267 -2.54 -23.58 9.25
C TYR A 267 -2.74 -24.80 8.35
N LYS A 268 -3.99 -25.27 8.25
CA LYS A 268 -4.38 -26.42 7.43
C LYS A 268 -4.98 -25.95 6.11
N VAL A 269 -4.95 -26.83 5.11
CA VAL A 269 -5.73 -26.62 3.88
C VAL A 269 -7.21 -26.55 4.27
N ASN A 270 -7.96 -25.69 3.59
CA ASN A 270 -9.35 -25.33 3.87
C ASN A 270 -9.59 -24.48 5.13
N ASP A 271 -8.56 -24.10 5.91
CA ASP A 271 -8.76 -23.13 6.97
C ASP A 271 -9.17 -21.76 6.39
N LEU A 272 -10.19 -21.14 7.00
CA LEU A 272 -10.59 -19.76 6.72
C LEU A 272 -9.63 -18.77 7.37
N VAL A 273 -9.21 -17.76 6.61
CA VAL A 273 -8.16 -16.83 7.01
C VAL A 273 -8.40 -15.41 6.49
N ARG A 274 -7.91 -14.42 7.25
CA ARG A 274 -7.73 -13.03 6.80
C ARG A 274 -6.28 -12.79 6.41
N LEU A 275 -6.06 -11.83 5.53
CA LEU A 275 -4.72 -11.40 5.09
C LEU A 275 -4.38 -10.03 5.67
N THR A 276 -3.09 -9.76 5.88
CA THR A 276 -2.64 -8.43 6.33
C THR A 276 -2.68 -7.41 5.19
N PHE A 277 -3.11 -6.19 5.47
CA PHE A 277 -2.91 -5.06 4.55
C PHE A 277 -1.42 -4.71 4.41
N LYS A 278 -1.08 -4.17 3.24
CA LYS A 278 0.23 -3.56 3.00
C LYS A 278 0.34 -2.29 3.83
N ARG A 279 1.47 -2.12 4.52
CA ARG A 279 1.69 -0.94 5.34
C ARG A 279 2.04 0.26 4.47
N HIS A 280 1.38 1.38 4.72
CA HIS A 280 1.77 2.67 4.14
C HIS A 280 2.58 3.50 5.17
N PRO A 281 3.52 4.34 4.71
CA PRO A 281 4.12 5.36 5.57
C PRO A 281 2.98 6.15 6.24
N PHE A 282 3.09 6.41 7.54
CA PHE A 282 2.08 7.13 8.36
C PHE A 282 0.80 6.35 8.76
N GLN A 283 0.67 5.06 8.44
CA GLN A 283 -0.45 4.27 8.97
C GLN A 283 -0.44 4.23 10.51
N ARG A 284 -1.48 4.78 11.14
CA ARG A 284 -1.65 4.82 12.60
C ARG A 284 -1.90 3.41 13.16
N GLY A 285 -1.31 3.12 14.32
CA GLY A 285 -1.24 1.77 14.88
C GLY A 285 -2.57 1.19 15.37
N TYR A 286 -3.60 2.01 15.57
CA TYR A 286 -4.93 1.57 16.00
C TYR A 286 -5.91 1.29 14.84
N LEU A 287 -5.53 1.63 13.60
CA LEU A 287 -6.34 1.35 12.42
C LEU A 287 -6.36 -0.15 12.11
N GLN A 288 -7.37 -0.56 11.34
CA GLN A 288 -7.51 -1.92 10.84
C GLN A 288 -6.27 -2.39 10.07
N LYS A 289 -5.84 -3.63 10.33
CA LYS A 289 -4.61 -4.23 9.78
C LYS A 289 -4.86 -5.46 8.92
N TRP A 290 -6.05 -6.04 9.01
CA TRP A 290 -6.44 -7.27 8.34
C TRP A 290 -7.64 -7.02 7.43
N THR A 291 -7.73 -7.78 6.34
CA THR A 291 -8.83 -7.71 5.38
C THR A 291 -10.16 -8.03 6.03
N GLU A 292 -11.23 -7.34 5.60
CA GLU A 292 -12.62 -7.76 5.87
C GLU A 292 -13.01 -9.01 5.07
N GLU A 293 -12.47 -9.13 3.85
CA GLU A 293 -12.57 -10.34 3.05
C GLU A 293 -11.87 -11.52 3.72
N ILE A 294 -12.53 -12.67 3.69
CA ILE A 294 -12.06 -13.95 4.21
C ILE A 294 -11.72 -14.86 3.04
N PHE A 295 -10.58 -15.54 3.18
CA PHE A 295 -10.01 -16.41 2.18
C PHE A 295 -9.88 -17.82 2.74
N LYS A 296 -9.67 -18.79 1.85
CA LYS A 296 -9.47 -20.19 2.19
C LYS A 296 -8.06 -20.62 1.78
N ILE A 297 -7.35 -21.32 2.65
CA ILE A 297 -6.04 -21.88 2.29
C ILE A 297 -6.24 -23.00 1.28
N SER A 298 -5.71 -22.81 0.06
CA SER A 298 -5.75 -23.82 -1.01
C SER A 298 -4.54 -24.75 -0.96
N ARG A 299 -3.33 -24.20 -0.71
CA ARG A 299 -2.08 -24.97 -0.70
C ARG A 299 -1.12 -24.47 0.38
N ARG A 300 -0.31 -25.39 0.91
CA ARG A 300 0.77 -25.09 1.86
C ARG A 300 2.06 -25.82 1.49
N TYR A 301 3.20 -25.18 1.65
CA TYR A 301 4.51 -25.77 1.38
C TYR A 301 5.62 -25.06 2.18
N PHE A 302 6.75 -25.73 2.36
CA PHE A 302 7.91 -25.12 3.00
C PHE A 302 8.89 -24.59 1.95
N ARG A 303 9.44 -23.39 2.18
CA ARG A 303 10.58 -22.85 1.43
C ARG A 303 11.61 -22.33 2.40
N GLN A 304 12.84 -22.84 2.35
CA GLN A 304 13.92 -22.44 3.26
C GLN A 304 13.51 -22.46 4.75
N ASN A 305 12.75 -23.50 5.14
CA ASN A 305 12.20 -23.67 6.49
C ASN A 305 11.15 -22.63 6.92
N LEU A 306 10.51 -21.93 5.98
CA LEU A 306 9.40 -21.03 6.23
C LEU A 306 8.11 -21.66 5.70
N SER A 307 7.04 -21.62 6.50
CA SER A 307 5.71 -22.04 6.09
C SER A 307 5.12 -21.01 5.13
N LEU A 308 4.72 -21.46 3.94
CA LEU A 308 4.11 -20.63 2.91
C LEU A 308 2.73 -21.17 2.55
N TYR A 309 1.81 -20.26 2.27
CA TYR A 309 0.42 -20.55 1.94
C TYR A 309 0.01 -19.85 0.64
N LYS A 310 -0.76 -20.57 -0.16
CA LYS A 310 -1.61 -20.04 -1.23
C LYS A 310 -3.04 -20.01 -0.74
N VAL A 311 -3.77 -18.99 -1.14
CA VAL A 311 -5.16 -18.78 -0.72
C VAL A 311 -6.03 -18.53 -1.94
N VAL A 312 -7.29 -18.92 -1.82
CA VAL A 312 -8.36 -18.62 -2.76
C VAL A 312 -9.42 -17.82 -2.02
N ASP A 313 -10.24 -17.07 -2.74
CA ASP A 313 -11.43 -16.47 -2.15
C ASP A 313 -12.54 -17.49 -1.90
N LEU A 314 -13.71 -17.02 -1.44
CA LEU A 314 -14.86 -17.89 -1.17
C LEU A 314 -15.53 -18.46 -2.45
N GLN A 315 -15.23 -17.91 -3.64
CA GLN A 315 -15.66 -18.42 -4.94
C GLN A 315 -14.60 -19.34 -5.59
N ASN A 316 -13.53 -19.67 -4.86
CA ASN A 316 -12.37 -20.46 -5.31
C ASN A 316 -11.50 -19.80 -6.39
N GLU A 317 -11.55 -18.47 -6.54
CA GLU A 317 -10.60 -17.76 -7.39
C GLU A 317 -9.24 -17.62 -6.68
N GLU A 318 -8.14 -17.91 -7.39
CA GLU A 318 -6.80 -17.82 -6.81
C GLU A 318 -6.40 -16.38 -6.53
N ILE A 319 -5.95 -16.14 -5.30
CA ILE A 319 -5.35 -14.87 -4.92
C ILE A 319 -3.87 -14.88 -5.29
N GLU A 320 -3.48 -13.92 -6.11
CA GLU A 320 -2.09 -13.72 -6.50
C GLU A 320 -1.20 -13.45 -5.28
N GLY A 321 -0.04 -14.10 -5.26
CA GLY A 321 0.97 -13.95 -4.20
C GLY A 321 1.24 -15.23 -3.41
N THR A 322 1.99 -15.09 -2.32
CA THR A 322 2.29 -16.19 -1.38
C THR A 322 2.49 -15.60 0.00
N PHE A 323 1.81 -16.16 1.00
CA PHE A 323 1.71 -15.58 2.33
C PHE A 323 2.43 -16.43 3.37
N GLN A 324 3.12 -15.80 4.32
CA GLN A 324 3.75 -16.45 5.46
C GLN A 324 2.85 -16.49 6.70
N ASP A 325 3.25 -17.24 7.73
CA ASP A 325 2.51 -17.36 9.00
C ASP A 325 2.17 -16.00 9.65
N SER A 326 2.98 -14.96 9.41
CA SER A 326 2.79 -13.60 9.94
C SER A 326 1.82 -12.73 9.13
N GLU A 327 1.51 -13.14 7.89
CA GLU A 327 0.66 -12.42 6.93
C GLU A 327 -0.75 -13.04 6.85
N VAL A 328 -0.97 -14.15 7.57
CA VAL A 328 -2.21 -14.93 7.58
C VAL A 328 -2.73 -15.05 9.00
N GLN A 329 -4.03 -14.83 9.19
CA GLN A 329 -4.72 -15.00 10.46
C GLN A 329 -5.94 -15.89 10.28
N LYS A 330 -5.98 -17.02 10.99
CA LYS A 330 -7.15 -17.89 11.04
C LYS A 330 -8.36 -17.17 11.67
N VAL A 331 -9.52 -17.38 11.06
CA VAL A 331 -10.83 -16.92 11.52
C VAL A 331 -11.79 -18.12 11.51
N ARG A 332 -12.80 -18.13 12.38
CA ARG A 332 -13.93 -19.05 12.24
C ARG A 332 -15.16 -18.23 11.86
N LYS A 333 -15.87 -18.76 10.87
CA LYS A 333 -17.18 -18.29 10.44
C LYS A 333 -18.02 -19.54 10.22
N ASP A 334 -19.17 -19.58 10.83
CA ASP A 334 -20.17 -20.63 10.76
C ASP A 334 -21.43 -20.12 10.03
N GLY A 335 -22.45 -20.98 9.90
CA GLY A 335 -23.70 -20.64 9.23
C GLY A 335 -24.47 -19.50 9.91
N ASP A 336 -24.29 -19.33 11.22
CA ASP A 336 -24.96 -18.32 12.03
C ASP A 336 -24.19 -16.99 12.09
N THR A 337 -23.04 -16.91 11.40
CA THR A 337 -22.24 -15.69 11.44
C THR A 337 -22.96 -14.53 10.75
N ILE A 338 -23.12 -13.44 11.49
CA ILE A 338 -23.61 -12.17 10.98
C ILE A 338 -22.56 -11.53 10.06
N TRP A 339 -22.96 -11.25 8.82
CA TRP A 339 -22.16 -10.54 7.83
C TRP A 339 -22.56 -9.08 7.74
N LYS A 340 -21.57 -8.18 7.78
CA LYS A 340 -21.81 -6.73 7.70
C LYS A 340 -22.10 -6.32 6.25
N ILE A 341 -23.17 -5.53 6.07
CA ILE A 341 -23.55 -4.97 4.78
C ILE A 341 -22.87 -3.59 4.64
N GLU A 342 -22.14 -3.37 3.54
CA GLU A 342 -21.60 -2.05 3.17
C GLU A 342 -22.72 -1.11 2.73
N LYS A 343 -23.55 -1.60 1.79
CA LYS A 343 -24.70 -0.87 1.26
C LYS A 343 -25.69 -1.78 0.56
N VAL A 344 -26.93 -1.33 0.49
CA VAL A 344 -27.95 -1.90 -0.39
C VAL A 344 -27.80 -1.29 -1.78
N VAL A 345 -27.64 -2.16 -2.79
CA VAL A 345 -27.38 -1.78 -4.18
C VAL A 345 -28.69 -1.68 -4.97
N LYS A 346 -29.58 -2.67 -4.81
CA LYS A 346 -30.88 -2.75 -5.49
C LYS A 346 -31.92 -3.39 -4.58
N ARG A 347 -33.20 -3.18 -4.90
CA ARG A 347 -34.35 -3.82 -4.25
C ARG A 347 -35.17 -4.55 -5.30
N ARG A 348 -35.76 -5.69 -4.95
CA ARG A 348 -36.71 -6.42 -5.79
C ARG A 348 -37.77 -7.12 -4.95
N GLN A 349 -38.86 -7.51 -5.59
CA GLN A 349 -39.83 -8.43 -5.03
C GLN A 349 -39.89 -9.65 -5.94
N LYS A 350 -39.69 -10.85 -5.37
CA LYS A 350 -39.74 -12.12 -6.11
C LYS A 350 -40.57 -13.11 -5.29
N ASN A 351 -41.61 -13.68 -5.90
CA ASN A 351 -42.53 -14.62 -5.25
C ASN A 351 -43.10 -14.10 -3.92
N GLY A 352 -43.53 -12.83 -3.89
CA GLY A 352 -44.05 -12.18 -2.67
C GLY A 352 -42.98 -11.76 -1.64
N VAL A 353 -41.74 -12.26 -1.73
CA VAL A 353 -40.66 -11.93 -0.80
C VAL A 353 -39.90 -10.68 -1.24
N LYS A 354 -39.81 -9.68 -0.35
CA LYS A 354 -38.96 -8.50 -0.53
C LYS A 354 -37.50 -8.89 -0.34
N GLN A 355 -36.68 -8.70 -1.37
CA GLN A 355 -35.25 -8.98 -1.35
C GLN A 355 -34.46 -7.72 -1.68
N VAL A 356 -33.24 -7.64 -1.15
CA VAL A 356 -32.30 -6.58 -1.45
C VAL A 356 -30.97 -7.15 -1.92
N LEU A 357 -30.38 -6.54 -2.94
CA LEU A 357 -29.05 -6.86 -3.40
C LEU A 357 -28.07 -6.10 -2.51
N VAL A 358 -27.24 -6.82 -1.77
CA VAL A 358 -26.31 -6.21 -0.81
C VAL A 358 -24.88 -6.26 -1.32
N ARG A 359 -24.15 -5.17 -1.07
CA ARG A 359 -22.69 -5.12 -1.12
C ARG A 359 -22.19 -5.50 0.27
N TRP A 360 -21.42 -6.57 0.39
CA TRP A 360 -20.86 -6.98 1.69
C TRP A 360 -19.65 -6.11 2.05
N LEU A 361 -19.52 -5.76 3.34
CA LEU A 361 -18.46 -4.86 3.80
C LEU A 361 -17.08 -5.42 3.50
N GLY A 362 -16.34 -4.72 2.63
CA GLY A 362 -14.97 -5.07 2.26
C GLY A 362 -14.85 -6.29 1.37
N TYR A 363 -15.93 -6.71 0.70
CA TYR A 363 -15.92 -7.74 -0.35
C TYR A 363 -16.08 -7.11 -1.75
N PRO A 364 -15.46 -7.71 -2.78
CA PRO A 364 -15.65 -7.29 -4.17
C PRO A 364 -17.11 -7.44 -4.66
N LYS A 365 -17.49 -6.64 -5.67
CA LYS A 365 -18.83 -6.63 -6.30
C LYS A 365 -19.33 -8.02 -6.76
N LYS A 366 -18.43 -8.93 -7.11
CA LYS A 366 -18.78 -10.30 -7.54
C LYS A 366 -19.46 -11.14 -6.44
N PHE A 367 -19.34 -10.72 -5.18
CA PHE A 367 -20.02 -11.32 -4.04
C PHE A 367 -21.37 -10.67 -3.73
N ASP A 368 -21.80 -9.65 -4.49
CA ASP A 368 -23.11 -9.05 -4.31
C ASP A 368 -24.20 -10.12 -4.43
N SER A 369 -25.02 -10.27 -3.40
CA SER A 369 -26.04 -11.32 -3.33
C SER A 369 -27.40 -10.77 -2.93
N TRP A 370 -28.47 -11.40 -3.43
CA TRP A 370 -29.83 -11.07 -3.02
C TRP A 370 -30.14 -11.74 -1.69
N VAL A 371 -30.50 -10.93 -0.70
CA VAL A 371 -30.84 -11.37 0.65
C VAL A 371 -32.27 -10.96 0.97
N PRO A 372 -33.10 -11.83 1.58
CA PRO A 372 -34.40 -11.45 2.11
C PRO A 372 -34.28 -10.29 3.10
N VAL A 373 -35.22 -9.35 3.06
CA VAL A 373 -35.23 -8.23 4.03
C VAL A 373 -35.42 -8.74 5.47
N SER A 374 -36.08 -9.88 5.66
CA SER A 374 -36.25 -10.55 6.95
C SER A 374 -34.93 -10.92 7.64
N ASP A 375 -33.90 -11.23 6.85
CA ASP A 375 -32.63 -11.75 7.36
C ASP A 375 -31.67 -10.61 7.74
N ILE A 376 -32.07 -9.36 7.46
CA ILE A 376 -31.27 -8.17 7.76
C ILE A 376 -31.63 -7.67 9.14
N GLN A 377 -30.66 -7.77 10.05
CA GLN A 377 -30.76 -7.21 11.38
C GLN A 377 -30.12 -5.82 11.42
N LYS A 378 -30.83 -4.85 11.98
CA LYS A 378 -30.22 -3.59 12.39
C LYS A 378 -29.43 -3.86 13.67
N ILE A 379 -28.15 -3.50 13.67
CA ILE A 379 -27.36 -3.48 14.90
C ILE A 379 -27.88 -2.29 15.71
N ASN A 380 -28.83 -2.55 16.62
CA ASN A 380 -29.41 -1.52 17.47
C ASN A 380 -28.35 -1.01 18.45
N ASN A 381 -27.81 0.18 18.19
CA ASN A 381 -27.40 1.06 19.27
C ASN A 381 -28.66 1.73 19.81
N THR A 382 -29.15 1.27 20.95
CA THR A 382 -30.15 2.00 21.72
C THR A 382 -29.50 3.29 22.23
N ILE A 383 -29.64 4.37 21.46
CA ILE A 383 -29.81 5.69 22.01
C ILE A 383 -31.19 6.12 21.53
N SER A 384 -32.17 6.06 22.43
CA SER A 384 -33.40 6.82 22.28
C SER A 384 -33.04 8.30 22.37
N CYS A 385 -32.54 8.87 21.29
CA CYS A 385 -32.56 10.31 21.10
C CYS A 385 -33.71 10.59 20.13
N ASN A 386 -34.77 11.19 20.67
CA ASN A 386 -35.82 11.78 19.86
C ASN A 386 -35.17 12.66 18.78
N LYS A 387 -35.57 12.42 17.53
CA LYS A 387 -35.00 13.02 16.31
C LYS A 387 -33.49 12.81 16.17
N THR A 388 -33.08 11.73 15.51
CA THR A 388 -32.24 11.78 14.30
C THR A 388 -31.89 10.35 13.86
N SER A 389 -32.07 10.13 12.57
CA SER A 389 -31.63 8.95 11.83
C SER A 389 -30.15 8.65 12.06
N PHE A 390 -29.81 7.56 12.76
CA PHE A 390 -28.43 7.09 12.84
C PHE A 390 -28.17 5.88 11.93
N LEU A 391 -27.12 6.05 11.12
CA LEU A 391 -26.30 5.07 10.41
C LEU A 391 -26.89 4.43 9.14
N PHE A 392 -27.50 5.26 8.28
CA PHE A 392 -26.94 5.26 6.92
C PHE A 392 -25.55 5.89 7.02
N LYS A 393 -24.56 5.34 6.32
CA LYS A 393 -23.29 6.02 6.07
C LYS A 393 -23.67 7.37 5.43
N MET A 394 -23.78 8.42 6.24
CA MET A 394 -24.04 9.77 5.76
C MET A 394 -22.78 10.17 5.02
N SER A 395 -22.71 9.84 3.75
CA SER A 395 -21.72 10.44 2.87
C SER A 395 -22.32 11.75 2.39
N ILE A 396 -21.73 12.87 2.81
CA ILE A 396 -22.12 14.19 2.31
C ILE A 396 -21.22 14.45 1.11
N ARG A 397 -21.78 14.73 -0.06
CA ARG A 397 -21.00 15.16 -1.23
C ARG A 397 -21.25 16.65 -1.40
N MET A 398 -20.18 17.43 -1.34
CA MET A 398 -20.23 18.87 -1.57
C MET A 398 -19.54 19.18 -2.90
N VAL A 399 -20.12 20.10 -3.66
CA VAL A 399 -19.51 20.70 -4.85
C VAL A 399 -19.41 22.19 -4.53
N LEU A 400 -18.19 22.71 -4.53
CA LEU A 400 -17.89 24.07 -4.12
C LEU A 400 -17.22 24.81 -5.28
N LYS A 401 -17.72 25.97 -5.64
CA LYS A 401 -17.11 26.87 -6.62
C LYS A 401 -16.51 28.08 -5.93
N SER A 402 -15.46 28.64 -6.50
CA SER A 402 -14.87 29.88 -6.00
C SER A 402 -15.80 31.09 -6.10
N SER A 403 -16.82 31.02 -6.95
CA SER A 403 -17.90 32.01 -7.04
C SER A 403 -18.99 31.82 -5.99
N ASP A 404 -19.05 30.66 -5.33
CA ASP A 404 -20.09 30.40 -4.35
C ASP A 404 -19.86 31.28 -3.11
N GLY A 405 -20.88 32.06 -2.72
CA GLY A 405 -20.77 33.00 -1.62
C GLY A 405 -20.05 34.31 -1.96
N SER A 406 -19.86 34.65 -3.24
CA SER A 406 -19.33 35.96 -3.67
C SER A 406 -20.09 37.14 -3.06
N ASP A 407 -21.39 36.97 -2.83
CA ASP A 407 -22.28 38.00 -2.29
C ASP A 407 -22.09 38.20 -0.77
N LEU A 408 -21.50 37.22 -0.09
CA LEU A 408 -21.24 37.23 1.36
C LEU A 408 -19.76 37.46 1.70
N PHE A 409 -18.85 37.13 0.78
CA PHE A 409 -17.41 37.23 0.96
C PHE A 409 -16.78 37.93 -0.26
N GLU A 410 -16.81 39.26 -0.25
CA GLU A 410 -16.31 40.12 -1.33
C GLU A 410 -14.82 39.89 -1.64
N GLN A 411 -14.06 39.40 -0.65
CA GLN A 411 -12.64 39.05 -0.75
C GLN A 411 -12.37 37.66 -1.36
N ASN A 412 -13.40 36.89 -1.74
CA ASN A 412 -13.20 35.57 -2.33
C ASN A 412 -12.39 35.66 -3.63
N MET A 413 -11.29 34.91 -3.66
CA MET A 413 -10.44 34.74 -4.82
C MET A 413 -10.55 33.31 -5.34
N ALA A 414 -10.30 33.11 -6.64
CA ALA A 414 -10.36 31.79 -7.27
C ALA A 414 -9.46 30.72 -6.63
N HIS A 415 -8.43 31.12 -5.88
CA HIS A 415 -7.48 30.24 -5.20
C HIS A 415 -7.54 30.32 -3.68
N ASP A 416 -8.43 31.15 -3.12
CA ASP A 416 -8.62 31.36 -1.69
C ASP A 416 -10.04 31.92 -1.47
N PHE A 417 -10.97 31.04 -1.10
CA PHE A 417 -12.38 31.41 -0.97
C PHE A 417 -13.07 30.64 0.15
N THR A 418 -14.10 31.27 0.71
CA THR A 418 -14.96 30.70 1.73
C THR A 418 -16.37 30.57 1.19
N VAL A 419 -16.99 29.42 1.44
CA VAL A 419 -18.39 29.15 1.09
C VAL A 419 -19.20 28.98 2.37
N GLN A 420 -20.25 29.78 2.52
CA GLN A 420 -21.24 29.62 3.58
C GLN A 420 -22.18 28.47 3.20
N LEU A 421 -22.42 27.55 4.13
CA LEU A 421 -23.34 26.44 3.89
C LEU A 421 -24.78 26.84 4.22
N ASP A 422 -25.72 26.45 3.37
CA ASP A 422 -27.16 26.69 3.55
C ASP A 422 -27.70 26.06 4.84
N ARG A 423 -27.02 25.03 5.34
CA ARG A 423 -27.34 24.33 6.59
C ARG A 423 -26.07 24.07 7.36
N GLN A 424 -26.14 24.32 8.67
CA GLN A 424 -25.09 23.92 9.59
C GLN A 424 -25.02 22.40 9.65
N ILE A 425 -23.83 21.85 9.40
CA ILE A 425 -23.56 20.41 9.47
C ILE A 425 -22.88 20.13 10.80
N ASN A 426 -23.48 19.28 11.63
CA ASN A 426 -22.90 18.91 12.92
C ASN A 426 -22.08 17.62 12.79
N LEU A 427 -20.77 17.72 13.03
CA LEU A 427 -19.82 16.62 12.84
C LEU A 427 -19.45 15.98 14.19
N GLU A 428 -20.46 15.44 14.91
CA GLU A 428 -20.32 14.93 16.30
C GLU A 428 -19.60 13.57 16.44
N ALA A 429 -18.90 13.09 15.40
CA ALA A 429 -18.25 11.78 15.38
C ALA A 429 -16.98 11.80 14.53
N TYR A 430 -16.30 10.65 14.37
CA TYR A 430 -15.14 10.57 13.49
C TYR A 430 -15.57 10.70 12.02
N TRP A 431 -15.18 11.82 11.39
CA TRP A 431 -15.38 12.09 9.98
C TRP A 431 -14.05 12.10 9.23
N VAL A 432 -14.10 11.66 7.98
CA VAL A 432 -13.01 11.83 7.02
C VAL A 432 -13.53 12.65 5.86
N VAL A 433 -12.63 13.27 5.11
CA VAL A 433 -12.95 14.06 3.93
C VAL A 433 -11.96 13.71 2.83
N ALA A 434 -12.43 13.60 1.59
CA ALA A 434 -11.58 13.40 0.44
C ALA A 434 -11.96 14.39 -0.66
N LEU A 435 -10.96 14.96 -1.35
CA LEU A 435 -11.20 15.67 -2.60
C LEU A 435 -11.25 14.64 -3.74
N THR A 436 -12.41 14.47 -4.40
CA THR A 436 -12.58 13.47 -5.48
C THR A 436 -12.49 14.04 -6.87
N GLU A 437 -12.90 15.29 -7.05
CA GLU A 437 -12.84 15.98 -8.35
C GLU A 437 -12.40 17.42 -8.10
N ILE A 438 -11.61 17.98 -9.00
CA ILE A 438 -11.24 19.38 -8.98
C ILE A 438 -11.06 19.90 -10.40
N ASP A 439 -11.56 21.11 -10.62
CA ASP A 439 -11.63 21.79 -11.90
C ASP A 439 -10.91 23.13 -11.73
N ILE A 440 -9.74 23.28 -12.35
CA ILE A 440 -8.85 24.42 -12.16
C ILE A 440 -8.65 25.15 -13.49
N THR A 441 -8.90 26.46 -13.52
CA THR A 441 -8.62 27.30 -14.70
C THR A 441 -7.47 28.26 -14.43
N TYR A 442 -6.36 28.15 -15.17
CA TYR A 442 -5.18 28.99 -15.01
C TYR A 442 -5.20 30.22 -15.92
N LYS A 443 -4.71 31.37 -15.41
CA LYS A 443 -4.38 32.55 -16.22
C LYS A 443 -2.88 32.49 -16.50
N ASN A 444 -2.50 32.69 -17.75
CA ASN A 444 -1.12 32.57 -18.21
C ASN A 444 -0.21 33.57 -17.47
N SER A 445 0.41 33.13 -16.37
CA SER A 445 1.52 33.81 -15.71
C SER A 445 2.77 32.99 -16.01
N SER A 446 3.89 33.66 -16.26
CA SER A 446 5.14 33.08 -16.74
C SER A 446 5.83 32.08 -15.78
N LYS A 447 5.14 31.62 -14.72
CA LYS A 447 5.65 30.69 -13.70
C LYS A 447 4.86 29.38 -13.74
N TYR A 448 5.54 28.32 -14.12
CA TYR A 448 5.06 26.95 -13.98
C TYR A 448 4.80 26.63 -12.50
N ILE A 449 3.61 26.13 -12.18
CA ILE A 449 3.28 25.58 -10.85
C ILE A 449 3.56 24.07 -10.90
N ASP A 450 4.52 23.60 -10.10
CA ASP A 450 4.97 22.21 -10.12
C ASP A 450 4.05 21.27 -9.32
N ASP A 451 3.60 21.73 -8.14
CA ASP A 451 2.67 21.01 -7.26
C ASP A 451 1.64 22.01 -6.71
N VAL A 452 0.36 21.62 -6.69
CA VAL A 452 -0.70 22.40 -6.02
C VAL A 452 -1.08 21.70 -4.72
N TYR A 453 -1.03 22.45 -3.63
CA TYR A 453 -1.47 22.02 -2.32
C TYR A 453 -2.84 22.62 -2.04
N VAL A 454 -3.84 21.77 -1.90
CA VAL A 454 -5.21 22.13 -1.51
C VAL A 454 -5.31 22.02 -0.01
N TYR A 455 -5.65 23.13 0.64
CA TYR A 455 -5.91 23.19 2.07
C TYR A 455 -7.39 23.47 2.31
N SER A 456 -7.88 23.00 3.45
CA SER A 456 -9.23 23.34 3.88
C SER A 456 -9.33 23.38 5.40
N ASN A 457 -10.02 24.39 5.94
CA ASN A 457 -10.25 24.55 7.39
C ASN A 457 -10.95 23.33 8.03
N ILE A 458 -11.63 22.52 7.23
CA ILE A 458 -12.34 21.32 7.69
C ILE A 458 -11.36 20.21 8.09
N CYS A 459 -10.13 20.19 7.55
CA CYS A 459 -9.17 19.13 7.81
C CYS A 459 -8.46 19.29 9.16
N GLU A 460 -8.21 18.18 9.86
CA GLU A 460 -7.21 18.17 10.94
C GLU A 460 -5.83 18.60 10.41
N GLU A 461 -5.03 19.21 11.27
CA GLU A 461 -3.69 19.65 10.89
C GLU A 461 -2.78 18.45 10.60
N SER A 462 -1.98 18.60 9.55
CA SER A 462 -1.00 17.62 9.09
C SER A 462 0.31 18.33 8.77
N PHE A 463 1.41 17.59 8.66
CA PHE A 463 2.71 18.19 8.38
C PHE A 463 2.95 18.37 6.89
N VAL A 464 3.17 19.62 6.47
CA VAL A 464 3.74 19.97 5.16
C VAL A 464 5.12 20.55 5.41
N GLY A 465 6.17 19.79 5.08
CA GLY A 465 7.53 20.12 5.50
C GLY A 465 7.66 20.05 7.03
N SER A 466 8.05 21.16 7.66
CA SER A 466 8.17 21.30 9.12
C SER A 466 6.99 22.06 9.76
N SER A 467 5.97 22.43 8.98
CA SER A 467 4.82 23.22 9.47
C SER A 467 3.54 22.40 9.51
N GLU A 468 2.76 22.54 10.58
CA GLU A 468 1.41 22.00 10.71
C GLU A 468 0.44 22.85 9.88
N LYS A 469 -0.30 22.21 8.97
CA LYS A 469 -1.25 22.83 8.04
C LYS A 469 -2.41 21.88 7.75
N PRO A 470 -3.65 22.37 7.57
CA PRO A 470 -4.82 21.53 7.31
C PRO A 470 -4.90 21.14 5.82
N ILE A 471 -3.96 20.30 5.38
CA ILE A 471 -3.85 19.87 3.98
C ILE A 471 -4.93 18.84 3.63
N LEU A 472 -5.74 19.14 2.62
CA LEU A 472 -6.75 18.24 2.08
C LEU A 472 -6.15 17.31 1.02
N ARG A 473 -5.37 17.86 0.08
CA ARG A 473 -4.75 17.06 -0.99
C ARG A 473 -3.54 17.75 -1.61
N LYS A 474 -2.56 16.96 -2.02
CA LYS A 474 -1.49 17.40 -2.92
C LYS A 474 -1.79 16.91 -4.34
N ILE A 475 -1.76 17.82 -5.31
CA ILE A 475 -2.04 17.57 -6.73
C ILE A 475 -0.75 17.78 -7.52
N TYR A 476 -0.35 16.73 -8.24
CA TYR A 476 0.76 16.78 -9.17
C TYR A 476 0.24 17.19 -10.54
N ILE A 477 0.69 18.33 -11.06
CA ILE A 477 0.34 18.77 -12.41
C ILE A 477 1.45 18.23 -13.33
N SER A 478 1.07 17.33 -14.26
CA SER A 478 2.03 16.60 -15.09
C SER A 478 2.91 17.52 -15.95
N LYS A 479 4.18 17.13 -16.10
CA LYS A 479 5.19 17.74 -16.98
C LYS A 479 5.30 16.96 -18.30
N ASP A 480 4.21 16.81 -19.04
CA ASP A 480 4.29 16.29 -20.41
C ASP A 480 4.56 17.43 -21.40
N ALA A 481 5.73 17.36 -22.04
CA ALA A 481 6.28 18.41 -22.89
C ALA A 481 5.48 18.62 -24.19
N THR A 482 4.69 17.64 -24.61
CA THR A 482 3.78 17.70 -25.75
C THR A 482 2.56 18.56 -25.47
N GLU A 483 1.99 18.50 -24.26
CA GLU A 483 0.89 19.39 -23.84
C GLU A 483 1.40 20.79 -23.50
N ALA A 484 2.61 20.93 -22.95
CA ALA A 484 3.20 22.22 -22.65
C ALA A 484 3.35 23.15 -23.87
N HIS A 485 3.51 22.59 -25.08
CA HIS A 485 3.53 23.35 -26.33
C HIS A 485 2.13 23.82 -26.77
N VAL A 486 1.10 23.01 -26.51
CA VAL A 486 -0.32 23.36 -26.74
C VAL A 486 -0.79 24.41 -25.72
N ILE A 487 -0.40 24.25 -24.45
CA ILE A 487 -0.72 25.16 -23.33
C ILE A 487 -0.09 26.54 -23.52
N ARG A 488 1.12 26.63 -24.09
CA ARG A 488 1.77 27.92 -24.42
C ARG A 488 0.99 28.79 -25.41
N LYS A 489 0.09 28.20 -26.21
CA LYS A 489 -0.76 28.93 -27.17
C LYS A 489 -2.15 29.29 -26.61
N MET A 490 -2.56 28.75 -25.45
CA MET A 490 -3.87 29.01 -24.87
C MET A 490 -3.81 30.15 -23.84
N LYS A 491 -4.70 31.15 -23.97
CA LYS A 491 -4.83 32.24 -22.97
C LYS A 491 -5.32 31.74 -21.60
N HIS A 492 -6.06 30.63 -21.60
CA HIS A 492 -6.62 29.97 -20.42
C HIS A 492 -6.45 28.45 -20.55
N TYR A 493 -5.95 27.78 -19.52
CA TYR A 493 -5.86 26.32 -19.48
C TYR A 493 -6.79 25.79 -18.37
N ARG A 494 -7.73 24.91 -18.73
CA ARG A 494 -8.65 24.24 -17.79
C ARG A 494 -8.20 22.80 -17.57
N SER A 495 -7.99 22.41 -16.33
CA SER A 495 -7.66 21.04 -15.94
C SER A 495 -8.77 20.47 -15.08
N HIS A 496 -9.45 19.46 -15.60
CA HIS A 496 -10.45 18.67 -14.88
C HIS A 496 -9.80 17.37 -14.38
N ILE A 497 -9.61 17.23 -13.07
CA ILE A 497 -8.90 16.09 -12.46
C ILE A 497 -9.89 15.27 -11.64
N ILE A 498 -10.02 13.98 -11.97
CA ILE A 498 -10.79 12.99 -11.22
C ILE A 498 -9.84 12.06 -10.46
N PHE A 499 -10.04 11.92 -9.16
CA PHE A 499 -9.22 11.09 -8.29
C PHE A 499 -9.87 9.73 -8.01
N ASN A 500 -9.57 8.73 -8.84
CA ASN A 500 -10.15 7.38 -8.75
C ASN A 500 -9.85 6.62 -7.45
N THR A 501 -8.79 7.00 -6.72
CA THR A 501 -8.51 6.54 -5.36
C THR A 501 -8.69 7.70 -4.38
N PRO A 502 -9.72 7.67 -3.51
CA PRO A 502 -9.96 8.73 -2.54
C PRO A 502 -8.86 8.72 -1.49
N TYR A 503 -8.27 9.89 -1.26
CA TYR A 503 -7.33 10.15 -0.18
C TYR A 503 -8.13 10.79 0.96
N TYR A 504 -8.41 10.01 2.00
CA TYR A 504 -9.22 10.43 3.13
C TYR A 504 -8.36 11.10 4.20
N VAL A 505 -8.71 12.33 4.55
CA VAL A 505 -8.09 13.15 5.61
C VAL A 505 -9.07 13.25 6.78
N PRO A 506 -8.63 13.11 8.04
CA PRO A 506 -9.49 13.34 9.19
C PRO A 506 -10.04 14.77 9.22
N VAL A 507 -11.29 14.91 9.66
CA VAL A 507 -11.98 16.20 9.76
C VAL A 507 -11.95 16.72 11.20
N ARG A 508 -11.79 18.03 11.38
CA ARG A 508 -11.92 18.69 12.69
C ARG A 508 -13.35 18.50 13.22
N LEU A 509 -13.47 18.01 14.46
CA LEU A 509 -14.77 17.85 15.11
C LEU A 509 -15.38 19.21 15.42
N GLY A 510 -16.68 19.37 15.17
CA GLY A 510 -17.39 20.60 15.46
C GLY A 510 -18.55 20.88 14.50
N GLN A 511 -19.10 22.07 14.63
CA GLN A 511 -20.14 22.56 13.74
C GLN A 511 -19.51 23.18 12.49
N LEU A 512 -19.80 22.60 11.33
CA LEU A 512 -19.37 23.11 10.03
C LEU A 512 -20.48 24.00 9.45
N ASN A 513 -20.26 25.30 9.48
CA ASN A 513 -21.12 26.32 8.87
C ASN A 513 -20.45 26.97 7.64
N GLN A 514 -19.12 26.95 7.57
CA GLN A 514 -18.34 27.54 6.49
C GLN A 514 -17.20 26.63 6.06
N VAL A 515 -17.01 26.51 4.76
CA VAL A 515 -15.88 25.78 4.17
C VAL A 515 -14.93 26.76 3.52
N HIS A 516 -13.71 26.84 4.05
CA HIS A 516 -12.63 27.62 3.47
C HIS A 516 -11.71 26.70 2.67
N ILE A 517 -11.42 27.07 1.42
CA ILE A 517 -10.48 26.37 0.54
C ILE A 517 -9.46 27.37 0.04
N TYR A 518 -8.18 27.04 0.20
CA TYR A 518 -7.10 27.82 -0.37
C TYR A 518 -6.01 26.94 -0.97
N LEU A 519 -5.40 27.46 -2.03
CA LEU A 519 -4.45 26.76 -2.88
C LEU A 519 -3.09 27.44 -2.80
N LYS A 520 -2.05 26.67 -2.50
CA LYS A 520 -0.67 27.14 -2.53
C LYS A 520 0.19 26.28 -3.44
N ASP A 521 1.19 26.91 -4.04
CA ASP A 521 2.24 26.20 -4.76
C ASP A 521 3.23 25.52 -3.79
N ASP A 522 4.25 24.87 -4.35
CA ASP A 522 5.31 24.20 -3.61
C ASP A 522 6.20 25.15 -2.79
N LYS A 523 6.17 26.45 -3.08
CA LYS A 523 6.86 27.52 -2.36
C LYS A 523 5.96 28.20 -1.32
N GLY A 524 4.71 27.76 -1.20
CA GLY A 524 3.74 28.33 -0.26
C GLY A 524 3.11 29.64 -0.72
N GLN A 525 3.26 30.01 -2.00
CA GLN A 525 2.65 31.19 -2.60
C GLN A 525 1.24 30.86 -3.13
N PRO A 526 0.30 31.83 -3.16
CA PRO A 526 -1.04 31.61 -3.71
C PRO A 526 -0.99 31.23 -5.20
N CYS A 527 -1.82 30.27 -5.62
CA CYS A 527 -1.88 29.84 -7.02
C CYS A 527 -2.62 30.90 -7.88
N SER A 528 -2.06 31.32 -9.02
CA SER A 528 -2.75 32.23 -9.95
C SER A 528 -3.82 31.48 -10.78
N VAL A 529 -4.99 31.24 -10.17
CA VAL A 529 -6.17 30.57 -10.76
C VAL A 529 -7.26 31.60 -11.04
N ILE A 530 -8.14 31.34 -12.02
CA ILE A 530 -9.26 32.20 -12.45
C ILE A 530 -10.61 31.71 -11.92
N ASN A 531 -10.82 30.40 -11.87
CA ASN A 531 -12.03 29.77 -11.31
C ASN A 531 -11.68 28.36 -10.81
N LEU A 532 -12.24 27.99 -9.65
CA LEU A 532 -12.11 26.65 -9.06
C LEU A 532 -13.48 26.02 -8.86
N GLU A 533 -13.67 24.77 -9.28
CA GLU A 533 -14.76 23.91 -8.81
C GLU A 533 -14.16 22.68 -8.14
N ALA A 534 -14.54 22.39 -6.90
CA ALA A 534 -14.01 21.28 -6.12
C ALA A 534 -15.15 20.40 -5.61
N CYS A 535 -15.06 19.09 -5.85
CA CYS A 535 -16.00 18.12 -5.30
C CYS A 535 -15.36 17.34 -4.15
N VAL A 536 -15.97 17.48 -2.97
CA VAL A 536 -15.47 16.97 -1.70
C VAL A 536 -16.52 16.06 -1.06
N PRO A 537 -16.36 14.73 -1.13
CA PRO A 537 -17.10 13.81 -0.30
C PRO A 537 -16.51 13.68 1.10
N PHE A 538 -17.40 13.68 2.08
CA PHE A 538 -17.18 13.32 3.48
C PHE A 538 -17.55 11.85 3.70
#